data_AF-A0AAU5UH74-F1
#
_entry.id   AF-A0AAU5UH74-F1
#
_cell.length_a   1.000
_cell.length_b   1.000
_cell.length_c   1.000
_cell.angle_alpha   90.00
_cell.angle_beta   90.00
_cell.angle_gamma   90.00
#
_symmetry.space_group_name_H-M   'P 1'
#
loop_
_entity.id
_entity.type
_entity.pdbx_description
1 polymer ?
#
loop_
_entity_poly.entity_id
_entity_poly.type
_entity_poly.pdbx_seq_one_letter_code
_entity_poly.pdbx_strand_id
1 'polypeptide(L)'
;MSHETETPPDPKRTLTELELAGERLPDWRMLIDRLHASFDTADFVAAVRLVDAIALAAEEMDHHPDLDLAYGRLDVRLISHDVGGVTSRDVALARTISKLARAAGVTPHPERTSVLELGLDTADEAEIRPFWAALLDYDTIEAWGEIQIRDATGRRPTIWFQPTQAHDVPRQRWHLDLRIPPEVVEDRIAAAVQAGGELVDDTHAPAFWVLVDPQGNRACLTTWQGRESP
;
A
#
# COMPACT_ATOMS: atom_id res chain seq x y z
N MET A 1 25.75 40.05 -8.52
CA MET A 1 24.87 39.50 -9.56
C MET A 1 24.58 38.08 -9.15
N SER A 2 23.47 37.88 -8.44
CA SER A 2 23.04 36.58 -7.94
C SER A 2 22.48 35.81 -9.14
N HIS A 3 23.14 34.73 -9.53
CA HIS A 3 22.52 33.76 -10.43
C HIS A 3 21.48 33.01 -9.60
N GLU A 4 20.21 33.40 -9.73
CA GLU A 4 19.09 32.49 -9.49
C GLU A 4 19.29 31.33 -10.48
N THR A 5 19.78 30.21 -9.97
CA THR A 5 19.72 28.94 -10.70
C THR A 5 18.25 28.58 -10.78
N GLU A 6 17.63 28.92 -11.91
CA GLU A 6 16.29 28.49 -12.27
C GLU A 6 16.29 26.95 -12.27
N THR A 7 15.70 26.36 -11.23
CA THR A 7 15.56 24.91 -11.13
C THR A 7 14.78 24.45 -12.36
N PRO A 8 15.33 23.55 -13.19
CA PRO A 8 14.63 23.10 -14.39
C PRO A 8 13.25 22.55 -14.02
N PRO A 9 12.23 22.79 -14.86
CA PRO A 9 10.86 22.42 -14.54
C PRO A 9 10.75 20.92 -14.31
N ASP A 10 10.12 20.53 -13.20
CA ASP A 10 9.81 19.15 -12.88
C ASP A 10 8.83 18.60 -13.94
N PRO A 11 9.22 17.58 -14.73
CA PRO A 11 8.41 17.11 -15.84
C PRO A 11 7.07 16.50 -15.43
N LYS A 12 6.83 16.21 -14.13
CA LYS A 12 5.59 15.62 -13.59
C LYS A 12 4.98 14.55 -14.49
N ARG A 13 5.85 13.68 -15.01
CA ARG A 13 5.50 12.67 -16.01
C ARG A 13 5.87 11.29 -15.50
N THR A 14 4.87 10.41 -15.49
CA THR A 14 5.08 8.99 -15.20
C THR A 14 5.94 8.35 -16.28
N LEU A 15 6.90 7.54 -15.85
CA LEU A 15 7.72 6.69 -16.70
C LEU A 15 6.99 5.39 -16.98
N THR A 16 7.06 4.94 -18.23
CA THR A 16 6.59 3.61 -18.62
C THR A 16 7.54 2.53 -18.11
N GLU A 17 7.06 1.29 -18.04
CA GLU A 17 7.90 0.14 -17.65
C GLU A 17 9.13 -0.01 -18.56
N LEU A 18 8.99 0.27 -19.86
CA LEU A 18 10.09 0.21 -20.82
C LEU A 18 11.16 1.27 -20.53
N GLU A 19 10.74 2.49 -20.19
CA GLU A 19 11.66 3.57 -19.79
C GLU A 19 12.39 3.20 -18.49
N LEU A 20 11.65 2.70 -17.49
CA LEU A 20 12.23 2.25 -16.22
C LEU A 20 13.22 1.10 -16.39
N ALA A 21 12.93 0.14 -17.27
CA ALA A 21 13.88 -0.93 -17.61
C ALA A 21 15.19 -0.37 -18.20
N GLY A 22 15.11 0.72 -18.97
CA GLY A 22 16.26 1.44 -19.52
C GLY A 22 17.15 2.11 -18.48
N GLU A 23 16.60 2.49 -17.33
CA GLU A 23 17.32 3.17 -16.24
C GLU A 23 18.34 2.27 -15.52
N ARG A 24 18.21 0.95 -15.62
CA ARG A 24 19.11 -0.04 -14.98
C ARG A 24 19.28 0.19 -13.47
N LEU A 25 18.22 -0.07 -12.72
CA LEU A 25 18.19 -0.01 -11.25
C LEU A 25 18.27 -1.44 -10.67
N PRO A 26 19.46 -2.05 -10.50
CA PRO A 26 19.58 -3.46 -10.13
C PRO A 26 19.00 -3.79 -8.75
N ASP A 27 19.04 -2.83 -7.83
CA ASP A 27 18.58 -2.98 -6.44
C ASP A 27 17.07 -2.77 -6.29
N TRP A 28 16.37 -2.39 -7.37
CA TRP A 28 14.97 -1.96 -7.34
C TRP A 28 14.08 -2.83 -8.23
N ARG A 29 12.81 -2.99 -7.85
CA ARG A 29 11.77 -3.61 -8.68
C ARG A 29 10.61 -2.66 -8.83
N MET A 30 10.14 -2.48 -10.07
CA MET A 30 8.86 -1.84 -10.34
C MET A 30 7.77 -2.84 -10.00
N LEU A 31 6.92 -2.50 -9.03
CA LEU A 31 5.77 -3.31 -8.63
C LEU A 31 4.55 -2.38 -8.60
N ILE A 32 3.58 -2.66 -9.48
CA ILE A 32 2.38 -1.84 -9.69
C ILE A 32 2.74 -0.40 -10.09
N ASP A 33 2.77 0.54 -9.16
CA ASP A 33 2.95 1.97 -9.40
C ASP A 33 4.16 2.56 -8.67
N ARG A 34 5.02 1.71 -8.10
CA ARG A 34 6.13 2.13 -7.23
C ARG A 34 7.42 1.38 -7.54
N LEU A 35 8.54 2.02 -7.24
CA LEU A 35 9.82 1.32 -7.12
C LEU A 35 9.99 0.80 -5.70
N HIS A 36 10.36 -0.47 -5.56
CA HIS A 36 10.59 -1.15 -4.29
C HIS A 36 12.04 -1.63 -4.17
N ALA A 37 12.65 -1.43 -3.01
CA ALA A 37 13.90 -2.04 -2.61
C ALA A 37 13.81 -2.58 -1.17
N SER A 38 14.51 -3.68 -0.90
CA SER A 38 14.65 -4.26 0.44
C SER A 38 16.14 -4.35 0.75
N PHE A 39 16.53 -3.98 1.96
CA PHE A 39 17.93 -3.97 2.40
C PHE A 39 18.08 -4.74 3.72
N ASP A 40 19.01 -5.70 3.76
CA ASP A 40 19.37 -6.40 5.00
C ASP A 40 20.45 -5.61 5.72
N THR A 41 20.20 -5.29 6.99
CA THR A 41 21.08 -4.50 7.85
C THR A 41 21.59 -5.37 8.99
N ALA A 42 22.81 -5.11 9.46
CA ALA A 42 23.45 -5.96 10.47
C ALA A 42 22.72 -5.90 11.83
N ASP A 43 22.20 -4.73 12.18
CA ASP A 43 21.43 -4.47 13.39
C ASP A 43 20.51 -3.25 13.19
N PHE A 44 19.69 -2.95 14.19
CA PHE A 44 18.77 -1.82 14.15
C PHE A 44 19.49 -0.45 14.03
N VAL A 45 20.68 -0.30 14.61
CA VAL A 45 21.43 0.97 14.57
C VAL A 45 21.98 1.22 13.17
N ALA A 46 22.48 0.18 12.49
CA ALA A 46 22.90 0.25 11.10
C ALA A 46 21.73 0.65 10.19
N ALA A 47 20.53 0.10 10.44
CA ALA A 47 19.32 0.48 9.72
C ALA A 47 18.94 1.96 9.95
N VAL A 48 18.96 2.43 11.21
CA VAL A 48 18.69 3.83 11.54
C VAL A 48 19.70 4.78 10.88
N ARG A 49 20.98 4.43 10.84
CA ARG A 49 22.01 5.24 10.15
C ARG A 49 21.76 5.35 8.64
N LEU A 50 21.30 4.26 8.01
CA LEU A 50 20.92 4.29 6.61
C LEU A 50 19.67 5.17 6.40
N VAL A 51 18.66 5.05 7.27
CA VAL A 51 17.47 5.91 7.25
C VAL A 51 17.84 7.38 7.38
N ASP A 52 18.73 7.74 8.31
CA ASP A 52 19.22 9.12 8.49
C ASP A 52 19.89 9.66 7.21
N ALA A 53 20.77 8.87 6.60
CA ALA A 53 21.41 9.26 5.35
C ALA A 53 20.40 9.41 4.19
N ILE A 54 19.39 8.54 4.12
CA ILE A 54 18.32 8.62 3.13
C ILE A 54 17.48 9.88 3.37
N ALA A 55 17.13 10.19 4.62
CA ALA A 55 16.31 11.36 4.97
C ALA A 55 17.00 12.66 4.56
N LEU A 56 18.31 12.80 4.82
CA LEU A 56 19.08 13.96 4.39
C LEU A 56 19.09 14.12 2.86
N ALA A 57 19.28 13.03 2.13
CA ALA A 57 19.27 13.05 0.67
C ALA A 57 17.88 13.33 0.09
N ALA A 58 16.83 12.75 0.68
CA ALA A 58 15.45 12.99 0.30
C ALA A 58 15.05 14.46 0.48
N GLU A 59 15.46 15.08 1.58
CA GLU A 59 15.22 16.49 1.85
C GLU A 59 15.98 17.41 0.88
N GLU A 60 17.26 17.11 0.58
CA GLU A 60 18.02 17.84 -0.43
C GLU A 60 17.37 17.77 -1.82
N MET A 61 16.70 16.66 -2.12
CA MET A 61 16.02 16.41 -3.39
C MET A 61 14.55 16.85 -3.43
N ASP A 62 13.99 17.33 -2.31
CA ASP A 62 12.56 17.61 -2.14
C ASP A 62 11.66 16.48 -2.67
N HIS A 63 12.06 15.24 -2.36
CA HIS A 63 11.35 14.03 -2.77
C HIS A 63 11.53 12.95 -1.72
N HIS A 64 10.45 12.52 -1.08
CA HIS A 64 10.52 11.68 0.12
C HIS A 64 10.09 10.23 -0.15
N PRO A 65 10.84 9.22 0.33
CA PRO A 65 10.45 7.82 0.24
C PRO A 65 9.48 7.42 1.34
N ASP A 66 8.70 6.37 1.09
CA ASP A 66 8.05 5.60 2.15
C ASP A 66 9.05 4.56 2.69
N LEU A 67 9.29 4.57 4.01
CA LEU A 67 10.24 3.69 4.68
C LEU A 67 9.55 2.78 5.70
N ASP A 68 9.82 1.47 5.62
CA ASP A 68 9.46 0.51 6.67
C ASP A 68 10.74 -0.04 7.33
N LEU A 69 10.94 0.34 8.59
CA LEU A 69 12.14 0.02 9.36
C LEU A 69 11.81 -1.09 10.37
N ALA A 70 12.49 -2.22 10.24
CA ALA A 70 12.40 -3.34 11.16
C ALA A 70 13.79 -3.76 11.64
N TYR A 71 13.86 -4.64 12.65
CA TYR A 71 15.13 -5.19 13.11
C TYR A 71 15.82 -5.97 11.99
N GLY A 72 16.97 -5.47 11.53
CA GLY A 72 17.76 -6.10 10.48
C GLY A 72 17.24 -5.89 9.05
N ARG A 73 16.20 -5.08 8.84
CA ARG A 73 15.61 -4.85 7.51
C ARG A 73 15.12 -3.43 7.33
N LEU A 74 15.38 -2.87 6.14
CA LEU A 74 14.78 -1.62 5.68
C LEU A 74 14.14 -1.85 4.31
N ASP A 75 12.82 -1.68 4.22
CA ASP A 75 12.10 -1.63 2.96
C ASP A 75 11.89 -0.17 2.54
N VAL A 76 12.13 0.11 1.27
CA VAL A 76 12.01 1.45 0.70
C VAL A 76 11.08 1.40 -0.50
N ARG A 77 10.13 2.34 -0.55
CA ARG A 77 9.22 2.52 -1.69
C ARG A 77 9.28 3.95 -2.18
N LEU A 78 9.25 4.11 -3.49
CA LEU A 78 9.33 5.41 -4.17
C LEU A 78 8.16 5.55 -5.15
N ILE A 79 7.45 6.67 -4.99
CA ILE A 79 6.43 7.15 -5.91
C ILE A 79 6.42 8.67 -5.87
N SER A 80 6.10 9.29 -7.01
CA SER A 80 5.70 10.68 -7.03
C SER A 80 4.22 10.81 -6.68
N HIS A 81 3.91 11.05 -5.40
CA HIS A 81 2.53 11.09 -4.89
C HIS A 81 1.64 12.09 -5.63
N ASP A 82 2.17 13.23 -6.05
CA ASP A 82 1.43 14.26 -6.78
C ASP A 82 1.12 13.89 -8.24
N VAL A 83 1.77 12.85 -8.77
CA VAL A 83 1.56 12.31 -10.12
C VAL A 83 0.87 10.94 -10.07
N GLY A 84 0.92 10.23 -8.93
CA GLY A 84 0.34 8.89 -8.78
C GLY A 84 1.13 7.80 -9.51
N GLY A 85 2.44 7.97 -9.69
CA GLY A 85 3.29 6.98 -10.35
C GLY A 85 4.78 7.31 -10.26
N VAL A 86 5.62 6.44 -10.85
CA VAL A 86 7.07 6.61 -10.84
C VAL A 86 7.49 7.63 -11.89
N THR A 87 8.26 8.65 -11.48
CA THR A 87 8.83 9.68 -12.36
C THR A 87 10.36 9.64 -12.35
N SER A 88 11.00 10.57 -13.05
CA SER A 88 12.46 10.74 -12.98
C SER A 88 12.96 11.11 -11.58
N ARG A 89 12.13 11.71 -10.71
CA ARG A 89 12.48 12.02 -9.32
C ARG A 89 12.73 10.76 -8.50
N ASP A 90 11.83 9.79 -8.66
CA ASP A 90 11.93 8.46 -8.03
C ASP A 90 13.18 7.73 -8.50
N VAL A 91 13.47 7.75 -9.80
CA VAL A 91 14.69 7.14 -10.35
C VAL A 91 15.95 7.79 -9.79
N ALA A 92 15.97 9.13 -9.70
CA ALA A 92 17.11 9.86 -9.15
C ALA A 92 17.35 9.49 -7.68
N LEU A 93 16.30 9.48 -6.86
CA LEU A 93 16.41 9.14 -5.44
C LEU A 93 16.76 7.66 -5.25
N ALA A 94 16.20 6.76 -6.05
CA ALA A 94 16.54 5.33 -6.06
C ALA A 94 18.05 5.11 -6.24
N ARG A 95 18.66 5.82 -7.20
CA ARG A 95 20.12 5.76 -7.43
C ARG A 95 20.90 6.28 -6.24
N THR A 96 20.45 7.37 -5.61
CA THR A 96 21.09 7.94 -4.43
C THR A 96 21.05 6.95 -3.26
N ILE A 97 19.88 6.38 -2.97
CA ILE A 97 19.69 5.38 -1.91
C ILE A 97 20.57 4.15 -2.16
N SER A 98 20.63 3.63 -3.38
CA SER A 98 21.54 2.54 -3.74
C SER A 98 23.02 2.86 -3.47
N LYS A 99 23.46 4.11 -3.69
CA LYS A 99 24.83 4.54 -3.36
C LYS A 99 25.05 4.61 -1.85
N LEU A 100 24.08 5.15 -1.11
CA LEU A 100 24.13 5.24 0.35
C LEU A 100 24.21 3.85 1.00
N ALA A 101 23.36 2.92 0.56
CA ALA A 101 23.37 1.53 1.03
C ALA A 101 24.74 0.87 0.78
N ARG A 102 25.29 1.03 -0.43
CA ARG A 102 26.63 0.50 -0.79
C ARG A 102 27.75 1.11 0.07
N ALA A 103 27.71 2.41 0.32
CA ALA A 103 28.69 3.09 1.18
C ALA A 103 28.60 2.62 2.64
N ALA A 104 27.39 2.26 3.09
CA ALA A 104 27.15 1.70 4.42
C ALA A 104 27.44 0.19 4.53
N GLY A 105 27.83 -0.48 3.43
CA GLY A 105 28.05 -1.93 3.42
C GLY A 105 26.77 -2.76 3.55
N VAL A 106 25.61 -2.16 3.26
CA VAL A 106 24.30 -2.78 3.34
C VAL A 106 23.98 -3.49 2.02
N THR A 107 23.46 -4.72 2.11
CA THR A 107 23.20 -5.57 0.94
C THR A 107 21.74 -5.43 0.48
N PRO A 108 21.48 -5.12 -0.80
CA PRO A 108 20.13 -5.12 -1.36
C PRO A 108 19.65 -6.55 -1.65
N HIS A 109 18.36 -6.79 -1.39
CA HIS A 109 17.65 -8.04 -1.62
C HIS A 109 16.39 -7.81 -2.48
N PRO A 110 16.54 -7.36 -3.73
CA PRO A 110 15.40 -7.02 -4.57
C PRO A 110 14.52 -8.24 -4.92
N GLU A 111 15.03 -9.46 -4.78
CA GLU A 111 14.27 -10.69 -4.93
C GLU A 111 13.24 -10.94 -3.81
N ARG A 112 13.33 -10.20 -2.71
CA ARG A 112 12.39 -10.30 -1.57
C ARG A 112 11.22 -9.33 -1.67
N THR A 113 11.24 -8.40 -2.64
CA THR A 113 10.14 -7.46 -2.81
C THR A 113 8.96 -8.16 -3.46
N SER A 114 7.76 -7.87 -2.95
CA SER A 114 6.50 -8.33 -3.52
C SER A 114 5.39 -7.37 -3.10
N VAL A 115 4.34 -7.30 -3.93
CA VAL A 115 3.10 -6.58 -3.63
C VAL A 115 1.97 -7.59 -3.79
N LEU A 116 1.05 -7.61 -2.83
CA LEU A 116 -0.17 -8.39 -2.89
C LEU A 116 -1.33 -7.45 -3.18
N GLU A 117 -2.19 -7.83 -4.13
CA GLU A 117 -3.46 -7.19 -4.40
C GLU A 117 -4.57 -8.24 -4.29
N LEU A 118 -5.77 -7.79 -3.90
CA LEU A 118 -6.95 -8.63 -3.85
C LEU A 118 -7.87 -8.22 -5.02
N GLY A 119 -8.05 -9.13 -5.96
CA GLY A 119 -9.03 -8.97 -7.03
C GLY A 119 -10.39 -9.45 -6.53
N LEU A 120 -11.38 -8.57 -6.52
CA LEU A 120 -12.75 -8.91 -6.20
C LEU A 120 -13.58 -8.98 -7.49
N ASP A 121 -13.97 -10.19 -7.84
CA ASP A 121 -14.82 -10.45 -9.01
C ASP A 121 -16.22 -9.85 -8.79
N THR A 122 -16.65 -8.97 -9.69
CA THR A 122 -17.98 -8.34 -9.60
C THR A 122 -18.54 -7.97 -10.96
N ALA A 123 -19.86 -8.04 -11.10
CA ALA A 123 -20.57 -7.50 -12.26
C ALA A 123 -20.90 -6.01 -12.13
N ASP A 124 -20.84 -5.47 -10.91
CA ASP A 124 -21.11 -4.07 -10.58
C ASP A 124 -20.21 -3.64 -9.42
N GLU A 125 -19.10 -2.96 -9.74
CA GLU A 125 -18.18 -2.46 -8.71
C GLU A 125 -18.79 -1.35 -7.87
N ALA A 126 -19.64 -0.50 -8.48
CA ALA A 126 -20.22 0.65 -7.80
C ALA A 126 -21.22 0.23 -6.70
N GLU A 127 -21.79 -0.96 -6.84
CA GLU A 127 -22.65 -1.58 -5.83
C GLU A 127 -21.87 -1.97 -4.56
N ILE A 128 -20.70 -2.61 -4.71
CA ILE A 128 -19.97 -3.20 -3.56
C ILE A 128 -18.80 -2.35 -3.06
N ARG A 129 -18.22 -1.48 -3.90
CA ARG A 129 -17.05 -0.67 -3.55
C ARG A 129 -17.27 0.20 -2.31
N PRO A 130 -18.41 0.91 -2.14
CA PRO A 130 -18.62 1.74 -0.95
C PRO A 130 -18.51 0.93 0.34
N PHE A 131 -19.04 -0.29 0.36
CA PHE A 131 -18.93 -1.20 1.50
C PHE A 131 -17.48 -1.51 1.82
N TRP A 132 -16.69 -1.94 0.83
CA TRP A 132 -15.29 -2.32 1.04
C TRP A 132 -14.41 -1.14 1.43
N ALA A 133 -14.65 0.04 0.84
CA ALA A 133 -13.98 1.28 1.22
C ALA A 133 -14.25 1.63 2.69
N ALA A 134 -15.52 1.60 3.10
CA ALA A 134 -15.92 1.89 4.47
C ALA A 134 -15.39 0.86 5.47
N LEU A 135 -15.51 -0.44 5.17
CA LEU A 135 -15.07 -1.53 6.02
C LEU A 135 -13.55 -1.48 6.27
N LEU A 136 -12.76 -1.21 5.23
CA LEU A 136 -11.30 -1.25 5.29
C LEU A 136 -10.65 0.08 5.66
N ASP A 137 -11.40 1.19 5.65
CA ASP A 137 -10.85 2.57 5.75
C ASP A 137 -9.95 2.92 4.56
N TYR A 138 -10.44 2.63 3.37
CA TYR A 138 -9.68 2.83 2.14
C TYR A 138 -10.26 3.97 1.32
N ASP A 139 -9.38 4.67 0.62
CA ASP A 139 -9.75 5.71 -0.35
C ASP A 139 -10.05 5.08 -1.71
N THR A 140 -11.07 5.60 -2.40
CA THR A 140 -11.30 5.26 -3.81
C THR A 140 -10.32 6.03 -4.69
N ILE A 141 -9.70 5.33 -5.62
CA ILE A 141 -8.81 5.90 -6.62
C ILE A 141 -9.19 5.43 -8.01
N GLU A 142 -8.83 6.21 -9.02
CA GLU A 142 -8.87 5.80 -10.42
C GLU A 142 -7.43 5.70 -10.93
N ALA A 143 -7.04 4.50 -11.36
CA ALA A 143 -5.69 4.24 -11.83
C ALA A 143 -5.77 3.24 -13.00
N TRP A 144 -5.00 3.49 -14.05
CA TRP A 144 -4.94 2.59 -15.22
C TRP A 144 -6.30 2.37 -15.93
N GLY A 145 -7.24 3.30 -15.76
CA GLY A 145 -8.60 3.20 -16.30
C GLY A 145 -9.53 2.30 -15.48
N GLU A 146 -9.11 1.90 -14.28
CA GLU A 146 -9.87 1.08 -13.35
C GLU A 146 -10.09 1.82 -12.04
N ILE A 147 -11.26 1.57 -11.43
CA ILE A 147 -11.55 2.02 -10.08
C ILE A 147 -11.00 0.98 -9.10
N GLN A 148 -10.29 1.46 -8.09
CA GLN A 148 -9.71 0.63 -7.04
C GLN A 148 -9.93 1.31 -5.69
N ILE A 149 -9.72 0.58 -4.60
CA ILE A 149 -9.62 1.16 -3.26
C ILE A 149 -8.27 0.84 -2.65
N ARG A 150 -7.66 1.82 -1.98
CA ARG A 150 -6.33 1.69 -1.38
C ARG A 150 -6.27 2.21 0.04
N ASP A 151 -5.43 1.55 0.82
CA ASP A 151 -5.00 2.04 2.12
C ASP A 151 -4.19 3.33 1.95
N ALA A 152 -4.62 4.41 2.59
CA ALA A 152 -3.92 5.70 2.54
C ALA A 152 -2.46 5.61 3.01
N THR A 153 -2.15 4.66 3.90
CA THR A 153 -0.78 4.43 4.40
C THR A 153 0.07 3.54 3.48
N GLY A 154 -0.56 2.93 2.46
CA GLY A 154 0.06 1.98 1.54
C GLY A 154 0.58 0.71 2.20
N ARG A 155 0.18 0.37 3.44
CA ARG A 155 0.69 -0.80 4.17
C ARG A 155 -0.12 -2.07 3.88
N ARG A 156 -1.40 -1.91 3.54
CA ARG A 156 -2.33 -3.02 3.30
C ARG A 156 -2.58 -3.21 1.79
N PRO A 157 -2.93 -4.43 1.35
CA PRO A 157 -3.19 -4.73 -0.07
C PRO A 157 -4.23 -3.80 -0.69
N THR A 158 -4.01 -3.39 -1.94
CA THR A 158 -5.04 -2.78 -2.80
C THR A 158 -6.18 -3.78 -3.03
N ILE A 159 -7.41 -3.29 -3.09
CA ILE A 159 -8.52 -4.05 -3.68
C ILE A 159 -8.87 -3.41 -5.02
N TRP A 160 -8.89 -4.24 -6.05
CA TRP A 160 -9.37 -3.87 -7.38
C TRP A 160 -10.56 -4.75 -7.75
N PHE A 161 -11.45 -4.21 -8.58
CA PHE A 161 -12.71 -4.86 -8.91
C PHE A 161 -12.61 -5.47 -10.31
N GLN A 162 -12.45 -6.79 -10.37
CA GLN A 162 -12.32 -7.53 -11.62
C GLN A 162 -13.72 -7.63 -12.27
N PRO A 163 -13.95 -7.03 -13.46
CA PRO A 163 -15.25 -7.11 -14.10
C PRO A 163 -15.57 -8.54 -14.51
N THR A 164 -16.74 -9.03 -14.14
CA THR A 164 -17.27 -10.35 -14.53
C THR A 164 -18.71 -10.24 -15.02
N GLN A 165 -19.22 -11.29 -15.67
CA GLN A 165 -20.65 -11.39 -15.95
C GLN A 165 -21.40 -11.70 -14.66
N ALA A 166 -22.64 -11.22 -14.54
CA ALA A 166 -23.51 -11.61 -13.45
C ALA A 166 -23.65 -13.15 -13.39
N HIS A 167 -23.40 -13.72 -12.23
CA HIS A 167 -23.44 -15.16 -11.99
C HIS A 167 -23.86 -15.43 -10.55
N ASP A 168 -24.25 -16.68 -10.27
CA ASP A 168 -24.55 -17.09 -8.91
C ASP A 168 -23.30 -16.97 -8.04
N VAL A 169 -23.42 -16.24 -6.93
CA VAL A 169 -22.30 -16.02 -6.01
C VAL A 169 -21.88 -17.37 -5.42
N PRO A 170 -20.66 -17.85 -5.71
CA PRO A 170 -20.20 -19.11 -5.14
C PRO A 170 -20.07 -18.96 -3.63
N ARG A 171 -20.25 -20.07 -2.89
CA ARG A 171 -19.98 -20.05 -1.45
C ARG A 171 -18.52 -19.68 -1.19
N GLN A 172 -18.31 -18.49 -0.64
CA GLN A 172 -16.98 -18.01 -0.26
C GLN A 172 -16.33 -18.97 0.74
N ARG A 173 -15.08 -19.36 0.47
CA ARG A 173 -14.32 -20.34 1.29
C ARG A 173 -13.26 -19.71 2.19
N TRP A 174 -13.00 -18.43 2.02
CA TRP A 174 -12.05 -17.62 2.76
C TRP A 174 -12.68 -16.25 3.02
N HIS A 175 -12.29 -15.53 4.05
CA HIS A 175 -12.75 -14.15 4.29
C HIS A 175 -11.60 -13.32 4.85
N LEU A 176 -11.76 -12.01 4.85
CA LEU A 176 -10.79 -11.09 5.43
C LEU A 176 -11.14 -10.84 6.90
N ASP A 177 -10.16 -11.04 7.78
CA ASP A 177 -10.22 -10.56 9.16
C ASP A 177 -9.49 -9.22 9.24
N LEU A 178 -10.23 -8.13 9.41
CA LEU A 178 -9.64 -6.84 9.72
C LEU A 178 -9.63 -6.64 11.23
N ARG A 179 -8.43 -6.63 11.81
CA ARG A 179 -8.27 -6.37 13.25
C ARG A 179 -8.14 -4.88 13.51
N ILE A 180 -9.05 -4.33 14.30
CA ILE A 180 -9.15 -2.89 14.58
C ILE A 180 -9.15 -2.60 16.08
N PRO A 181 -8.82 -1.36 16.49
CA PRO A 181 -8.99 -0.92 17.87
C PRO A 181 -10.47 -1.06 18.31
N PRO A 182 -10.75 -1.54 19.54
CA PRO A 182 -12.12 -1.69 20.02
C PRO A 182 -12.96 -0.42 19.94
N GLU A 183 -12.35 0.74 20.18
CA GLU A 183 -13.01 2.04 20.24
C GLU A 183 -13.58 2.52 18.89
N VAL A 184 -13.18 1.93 17.76
CA VAL A 184 -13.68 2.31 16.43
C VAL A 184 -14.60 1.26 15.80
N VAL A 185 -14.86 0.14 16.48
CA VAL A 185 -15.60 -0.99 15.86
C VAL A 185 -17.05 -0.63 15.54
N GLU A 186 -17.76 0.05 16.44
CA GLU A 186 -19.17 0.40 16.25
C GLU A 186 -19.33 1.38 15.09
N ASP A 187 -18.50 2.42 15.04
CA ASP A 187 -18.46 3.38 13.93
C ASP A 187 -18.13 2.70 12.61
N ARG A 188 -17.20 1.72 12.63
CA ARG A 188 -16.82 0.98 11.43
C ARG A 188 -17.95 0.10 10.90
N ILE A 189 -18.67 -0.60 11.79
CA ILE A 189 -19.85 -1.38 11.43
C ILE A 189 -20.92 -0.45 10.84
N ALA A 190 -21.21 0.66 11.53
CA ALA A 190 -22.22 1.62 11.08
C ALA A 190 -21.90 2.17 9.68
N ALA A 191 -20.64 2.54 9.42
CA ALA A 191 -20.20 3.02 8.12
C ALA A 191 -20.36 1.96 7.02
N ALA A 192 -19.97 0.71 7.29
CA ALA A 192 -20.11 -0.38 6.33
C ALA A 192 -21.59 -0.70 6.03
N VAL A 193 -22.46 -0.68 7.04
CA VAL A 193 -23.91 -0.88 6.86
C VAL A 193 -24.54 0.29 6.09
N GLN A 194 -24.16 1.54 6.42
CA GLN A 194 -24.61 2.71 5.67
C GLN A 194 -24.18 2.67 4.20
N ALA A 195 -23.05 2.03 3.92
CA ALA A 195 -22.52 1.83 2.57
C ALA A 195 -23.15 0.64 1.83
N GLY A 196 -24.25 0.07 2.35
CA GLY A 196 -25.03 -0.99 1.70
C GLY A 196 -24.75 -2.41 2.19
N GLY A 197 -23.81 -2.59 3.13
CA GLY A 197 -23.57 -3.88 3.75
C GLY A 197 -24.60 -4.26 4.82
N GLU A 198 -24.48 -5.48 5.31
CA GLU A 198 -25.31 -6.00 6.41
C GLU A 198 -24.41 -6.67 7.47
N LEU A 199 -24.70 -6.41 8.75
CA LEU A 199 -24.14 -7.17 9.87
C LEU A 199 -24.94 -8.47 10.02
N VAL A 200 -24.31 -9.61 9.75
CA VAL A 200 -24.99 -10.92 9.67
C VAL A 200 -24.69 -11.86 10.84
N ASP A 201 -23.67 -11.57 11.65
CA ASP A 201 -23.37 -12.32 12.88
C ASP A 201 -22.55 -11.44 13.85
N ASP A 202 -23.06 -11.25 15.07
CA ASP A 202 -22.40 -10.58 16.18
C ASP A 202 -22.33 -11.45 17.44
N THR A 203 -22.64 -12.74 17.33
CA THR A 203 -22.74 -13.68 18.47
C THR A 203 -21.42 -13.89 19.20
N HIS A 204 -20.31 -13.51 18.56
CA HIS A 204 -18.95 -13.61 19.08
C HIS A 204 -18.36 -12.25 19.51
N ALA A 205 -19.16 -11.19 19.55
CA ALA A 205 -18.72 -9.92 20.11
C ALA A 205 -18.27 -10.09 21.58
N PRO A 206 -17.19 -9.42 22.02
CA PRO A 206 -16.43 -8.39 21.29
C PRO A 206 -15.27 -8.94 20.44
N ALA A 207 -15.14 -10.26 20.28
CA ALA A 207 -14.01 -10.86 19.57
C ALA A 207 -14.08 -10.61 18.06
N PHE A 208 -15.25 -10.75 17.45
CA PHE A 208 -15.49 -10.39 16.06
C PHE A 208 -16.98 -10.24 15.70
N TRP A 209 -17.20 -9.58 14.56
CA TRP A 209 -18.47 -9.37 13.88
C TRP A 209 -18.31 -9.75 12.40
N VAL A 210 -19.31 -10.39 11.80
CA VAL A 210 -19.31 -10.76 10.38
C VAL A 210 -20.23 -9.82 9.63
N LEU A 211 -19.68 -9.14 8.63
CA LEU A 211 -20.43 -8.31 7.71
C LEU A 211 -20.44 -8.95 6.33
N VAL A 212 -21.43 -8.57 5.53
CA VAL A 212 -21.58 -8.98 4.14
C VAL A 212 -21.79 -7.76 3.25
N ASP A 213 -21.17 -7.76 2.07
CA ASP A 213 -21.43 -6.76 1.02
C ASP A 213 -22.75 -7.08 0.27
N PRO A 214 -23.25 -6.16 -0.58
CA PRO A 214 -24.48 -6.39 -1.36
C PRO A 214 -24.51 -7.65 -2.22
N GLN A 215 -23.34 -8.18 -2.59
CA GLN A 215 -23.19 -9.38 -3.41
C GLN A 215 -22.89 -10.63 -2.58
N GLY A 216 -22.99 -10.57 -1.24
CA GLY A 216 -22.84 -11.75 -0.41
C GLY A 216 -21.39 -12.06 0.02
N ASN A 217 -20.41 -11.22 -0.32
CA ASN A 217 -19.03 -11.40 0.13
C ASN A 217 -18.90 -11.01 1.60
N ARG A 218 -18.30 -11.90 2.38
CA ARG A 218 -18.13 -11.78 3.83
C ARG A 218 -16.75 -11.31 4.21
N ALA A 219 -16.71 -10.50 5.26
CA ALA A 219 -15.50 -10.11 5.97
C ALA A 219 -15.82 -9.91 7.46
N CYS A 220 -14.78 -9.99 8.29
CA CYS A 220 -14.92 -9.83 9.73
C CYS A 220 -14.21 -8.57 10.20
N LEU A 221 -14.86 -7.82 11.08
CA LEU A 221 -14.16 -6.90 11.97
C LEU A 221 -13.82 -7.64 13.24
N THR A 222 -12.56 -7.57 13.66
CA THR A 222 -12.07 -8.33 14.82
C THR A 222 -11.39 -7.40 15.81
N THR A 223 -11.48 -7.70 17.10
CA THR A 223 -10.68 -7.00 18.13
C THR A 223 -9.84 -7.99 18.93
N TRP A 224 -9.00 -7.46 19.81
CA TRP A 224 -8.26 -8.27 20.76
C TRP A 224 -9.08 -8.72 21.97
N GLN A 225 -10.23 -8.09 22.22
CA GLN A 225 -11.10 -8.41 23.36
C GLN A 225 -11.81 -9.75 23.15
N GLY A 226 -12.20 -10.42 24.25
CA GLY A 226 -12.94 -11.68 24.18
C GLY A 226 -12.15 -12.86 23.59
N ARG A 227 -10.83 -12.70 23.39
CA ARG A 227 -9.92 -13.73 22.86
C ARG A 227 -8.90 -14.19 23.90
N GLU A 228 -9.29 -14.20 25.17
CA GLU A 228 -8.44 -14.70 26.24
C GLU A 228 -7.95 -16.10 25.88
N SER A 229 -6.62 -16.24 25.77
CA SER A 229 -6.01 -17.56 25.62
C SER A 229 -6.20 -18.30 26.95
N PRO A 230 -6.53 -19.61 26.94
CA PRO A 230 -6.55 -20.39 28.17
C PRO A 230 -5.20 -20.37 28.89
#